data_AF-A0A4Z1CRG3-F1
#
_entry.id   AF-A0A4Z1CRG3-F1
#
_cell.length_a   1.000
_cell.length_b   1.000
_cell.length_c   1.000
_cell.angle_alpha   90.00
_cell.angle_beta   90.00
_cell.angle_gamma   90.00
#
_symmetry.space_group_name_H-M   'P 1'
#
loop_
_entity.id
_entity.type
_entity.pdbx_description
1 polymer ?
#
loop_
_entity_poly.entity_id
_entity_poly.type
_entity_poly.pdbx_seq_one_letter_code
_entity_poly.pdbx_strand_id
1 'polypeptide(L)'
;METFEYFAHTTGGHLAPIIQSDGTVSRVPVRWTSDSATHAGRLIKLFLEVGPILTPEYIDIPSISFGDRQSEGFPVLQNRFCMTVVRNEADIAQHMSIFGPITFCLRPSQVFMLGPVSVSYIPAVNEDERLGLDTSLGIVHRLRELSSFLQDVELLGFSQDDEVLRLIEEQRPECFPIGQVRQKVLEILSILRMDHSRLLQLDRTIHAVAQGFYPCGANSEVREKYFQYFWEREWRVIAGVALGGDRSTIPLTDELRASLMDINYSYFGLPIDQFDLGCPLSSRVVDSCRRFSPSFIDHFLAAIETVFIDRDLHDCDSPVLQDAIQVLNSLHIRIVPISAS
;
A
#
# COMPACT_ATOMS: atom_id res chain seq x y z
N MET A 1 15.70 -15.67 -21.04
CA MET A 1 16.22 -15.24 -19.74
C MET A 1 15.01 -14.65 -19.04
N GLU A 2 14.51 -15.26 -17.97
CA GLU A 2 13.35 -14.73 -17.26
C GLU A 2 13.77 -13.42 -16.60
N THR A 3 13.42 -12.29 -17.21
CA THR A 3 13.51 -10.98 -16.58
C THR A 3 12.29 -10.85 -15.68
N PHE A 4 12.51 -10.64 -14.38
CA PHE A 4 11.47 -10.16 -13.48
C PHE A 4 11.54 -8.65 -13.52
N GLU A 5 10.55 -8.05 -14.14
CA GLU A 5 10.44 -6.62 -14.30
C GLU A 5 9.37 -6.15 -13.31
N TYR A 6 9.66 -5.16 -12.48
CA TYR A 6 8.83 -4.69 -11.36
C TYR A 6 8.44 -3.24 -11.55
N PHE A 7 7.28 -2.78 -11.03
CA PHE A 7 6.70 -1.45 -11.32
C PHE A 7 6.32 -0.63 -10.09
N ALA A 8 6.21 0.68 -10.29
CA ALA A 8 5.81 1.65 -9.30
C ALA A 8 4.54 2.40 -9.74
N HIS A 9 3.43 2.22 -9.03
CA HIS A 9 2.24 3.04 -9.26
C HIS A 9 2.32 4.31 -8.41
N THR A 10 2.50 5.46 -9.06
CA THR A 10 2.02 6.74 -8.52
C THR A 10 0.66 6.97 -9.15
N THR A 11 -0.42 6.55 -8.51
CA THR A 11 -1.78 6.88 -8.98
C THR A 11 -2.02 8.37 -8.78
N GLY A 12 -1.54 9.19 -9.72
CA GLY A 12 -2.11 10.49 -9.99
C GLY A 12 -3.44 10.26 -10.70
N GLY A 13 -4.53 10.72 -10.09
CA GLY A 13 -5.89 10.69 -10.62
C GLY A 13 -5.95 10.95 -12.12
N HIS A 14 -6.41 9.92 -12.84
CA HIS A 14 -7.12 9.88 -14.13
C HIS A 14 -7.05 8.49 -14.79
N LEU A 15 -6.31 7.53 -14.23
CA LEU A 15 -6.09 6.22 -14.84
C LEU A 15 -6.28 5.04 -13.86
N ALA A 16 -7.20 5.18 -12.90
CA ALA A 16 -8.09 4.03 -12.74
C ALA A 16 -8.88 3.97 -14.06
N PRO A 17 -9.08 2.79 -14.68
CA PRO A 17 -9.98 2.68 -15.81
C PRO A 17 -11.25 3.48 -15.51
N ILE A 18 -11.70 4.33 -16.45
CA ILE A 18 -13.02 4.92 -16.33
C ILE A 18 -13.99 3.76 -16.48
N ILE A 19 -14.35 3.16 -15.35
CA ILE A 19 -15.43 2.21 -15.24
C ILE A 19 -16.67 3.08 -15.37
N GLN A 20 -17.26 3.06 -16.55
CA GLN A 20 -18.54 3.72 -16.76
C GLN A 20 -19.57 3.11 -15.79
N SER A 21 -20.66 3.83 -15.53
CA SER A 21 -21.71 3.37 -14.62
C SER A 21 -22.33 2.02 -15.02
N ASP A 22 -22.10 1.56 -16.25
CA ASP A 22 -22.51 0.26 -16.78
C ASP A 22 -21.43 -0.84 -16.67
N GLY A 23 -20.30 -0.56 -16.01
CA GLY A 23 -19.19 -1.49 -15.85
C GLY A 23 -18.24 -1.58 -17.06
N THR A 24 -18.49 -0.83 -18.13
CA THR A 24 -17.61 -0.84 -19.31
C THR A 24 -16.35 -0.01 -19.07
N VAL A 25 -15.22 -0.55 -19.50
CA VAL A 25 -13.93 0.14 -19.48
C VAL A 25 -13.75 0.77 -20.86
N SER A 26 -13.93 2.08 -20.94
CA SER A 26 -13.69 2.80 -22.19
C SER A 26 -12.19 2.96 -22.43
N ARG A 27 -11.64 2.16 -23.35
CA ARG A 27 -10.30 2.37 -23.91
C ARG A 27 -10.38 3.46 -24.99
N VAL A 28 -10.62 4.71 -24.60
CA VAL A 28 -10.35 5.80 -25.53
C VAL A 28 -8.82 5.92 -25.61
N PRO A 29 -8.20 5.87 -26.81
CA PRO A 29 -6.79 6.22 -26.93
C PRO A 29 -6.62 7.64 -26.39
N VAL A 30 -6.00 7.75 -25.22
CA VAL A 30 -5.76 9.03 -24.57
C VAL A 30 -4.65 9.70 -25.37
N ARG A 31 -5.02 10.63 -26.26
CA ARG A 31 -4.02 11.56 -26.78
C ARG A 31 -3.50 12.37 -25.60
N TRP A 32 -2.23 12.21 -25.27
CA TRP A 32 -1.58 12.99 -24.23
C TRP A 32 -1.55 14.46 -24.64
N THR A 33 -1.96 15.33 -23.72
CA THR A 33 -1.84 16.78 -23.91
C THR A 33 -0.51 17.25 -23.33
N SER A 34 -0.10 18.46 -23.69
CA SER A 34 1.06 19.13 -23.06
C SER A 34 0.92 19.20 -21.52
N ASP A 35 -0.31 19.33 -21.02
CA ASP A 35 -0.59 19.36 -19.58
C ASP A 35 -0.36 17.99 -18.95
N SER A 36 -0.84 16.91 -19.57
CA SER A 36 -0.59 15.54 -19.10
C SER A 36 0.90 15.17 -19.15
N ALA A 37 1.61 15.61 -20.19
CA ALA A 37 3.07 15.44 -20.30
C ALA A 37 3.82 16.22 -19.20
N THR A 38 3.37 17.44 -18.91
CA THR A 38 3.93 18.25 -17.82
C THR A 38 3.70 17.59 -16.46
N HIS A 39 2.49 17.09 -16.22
CA HIS A 39 2.14 16.34 -15.02
C HIS A 39 3.00 15.09 -14.85
N ALA A 40 3.15 14.30 -15.91
CA ALA A 40 4.00 13.12 -15.96
C ALA A 40 5.47 13.45 -15.63
N GLY A 41 6.02 14.51 -16.23
CA GLY A 41 7.37 14.98 -15.93
C GLY A 41 7.57 15.39 -14.47
N ARG A 42 6.58 16.06 -13.87
CA ARG A 42 6.61 16.41 -12.43
C ARG A 42 6.61 15.17 -11.54
N LEU A 43 5.77 14.18 -11.86
CA LEU A 43 5.73 12.91 -11.12
C LEU A 43 7.05 12.15 -11.21
N ILE A 44 7.64 12.02 -12.41
CA ILE A 44 8.94 11.36 -12.58
C ILE A 44 10.00 12.04 -11.71
N LYS A 45 10.10 13.37 -11.77
CA LYS A 45 11.09 14.12 -10.97
C LYS A 45 10.90 13.90 -9.49
N LEU A 46 9.67 14.05 -9.01
CA LEU A 46 9.35 13.82 -7.60
C LEU A 46 9.77 12.41 -7.19
N PHE A 47 9.43 11.42 -8.02
CA PHE A 47 9.74 10.02 -7.78
C PHE A 47 11.25 9.73 -7.75
N LEU A 48 12.05 10.41 -8.58
CA LEU A 48 13.50 10.31 -8.56
C LEU A 48 14.13 11.01 -7.34
N GLU A 49 13.50 12.07 -6.83
CA GLU A 49 14.00 12.83 -5.69
C GLU A 49 13.67 12.17 -4.34
N VAL A 50 12.43 11.68 -4.18
CA VAL A 50 11.91 11.21 -2.89
C VAL A 50 11.55 9.73 -2.87
N GLY A 51 11.77 9.03 -3.99
CA GLY A 51 11.38 7.64 -4.18
C GLY A 51 9.88 7.45 -4.29
N PRO A 52 9.42 6.18 -4.23
CA PRO A 52 8.01 5.88 -4.26
C PRO A 52 7.24 6.41 -3.05
N ILE A 53 6.09 7.00 -3.33
CA ILE A 53 5.08 7.35 -2.33
C ILE A 53 4.19 6.13 -2.12
N LEU A 54 4.04 5.71 -0.86
CA LEU A 54 3.08 4.70 -0.47
C LEU A 54 1.76 5.41 -0.25
N THR A 55 0.81 5.16 -1.14
CA THR A 55 -0.54 5.69 -1.03
C THR A 55 -1.40 4.78 -0.14
N PRO A 56 -2.32 5.36 0.63
CA PRO A 56 -3.29 4.60 1.39
C PRO A 56 -4.29 3.89 0.47
N GLU A 57 -4.68 2.68 0.84
CA GLU A 57 -5.83 1.98 0.29
C GLU A 57 -6.68 1.41 1.42
N TYR A 58 -8.00 1.57 1.31
CA TYR A 58 -8.96 0.88 2.17
C TYR A 58 -9.37 -0.46 1.59
N ILE A 59 -9.30 -1.47 2.45
CA ILE A 59 -9.78 -2.80 2.17
C ILE A 59 -10.80 -3.16 3.24
N ASP A 60 -12.02 -3.47 2.81
CA ASP A 60 -13.05 -4.02 3.69
C ASP A 60 -12.84 -5.52 3.81
N ILE A 61 -12.51 -5.99 5.02
CA ILE A 61 -12.47 -7.41 5.34
C ILE A 61 -13.89 -7.83 5.73
N PRO A 62 -14.49 -8.80 5.03
CA PRO A 62 -15.85 -9.25 5.35
C PRO A 62 -15.89 -9.98 6.70
N SER A 63 -17.08 -10.01 7.30
CA SER A 63 -17.35 -10.84 8.47
C SER A 63 -17.23 -12.33 8.12
N ILE A 64 -16.81 -13.13 9.10
CA ILE A 64 -16.76 -14.59 8.98
C ILE A 64 -17.50 -15.26 10.14
N SER A 65 -18.02 -16.46 9.90
CA SER A 65 -18.67 -17.28 10.93
C SER A 65 -17.97 -18.62 11.02
N PHE A 66 -17.29 -18.88 12.13
CA PHE A 66 -16.58 -20.13 12.40
C PHE A 66 -17.26 -20.91 13.53
N GLY A 67 -18.11 -21.87 13.17
CA GLY A 67 -18.97 -22.57 14.13
C GLY A 67 -19.93 -21.59 14.81
N ASP A 68 -19.93 -21.57 16.15
CA ASP A 68 -20.76 -20.65 16.95
C ASP A 68 -20.13 -19.25 17.12
N ARG A 69 -18.93 -19.01 16.58
CA ARG A 69 -18.26 -17.70 16.67
C ARG A 69 -18.47 -16.90 15.39
N GLN A 70 -19.00 -15.71 15.53
CA GLN A 70 -19.07 -14.71 14.47
C GLN A 70 -17.99 -13.66 14.71
N SER A 71 -17.13 -13.44 13.72
CA SER A 71 -16.17 -12.33 13.71
C SER A 71 -16.69 -11.25 12.78
N GLU A 72 -16.89 -10.05 13.32
CA GLU A 72 -17.35 -8.90 12.55
C GLU A 72 -16.31 -8.49 11.50
N GLY A 73 -16.79 -8.02 10.35
CA GLY A 73 -15.93 -7.45 9.32
C GLY A 73 -15.27 -6.16 9.82
N PHE A 74 -14.14 -5.80 9.23
CA PHE A 74 -13.40 -4.60 9.63
C PHE A 74 -12.69 -3.96 8.43
N PRO A 75 -12.63 -2.63 8.36
CA PRO A 75 -11.81 -1.95 7.38
C PRO A 75 -10.33 -2.03 7.78
N VAL A 76 -9.46 -2.10 6.78
CA VAL A 76 -8.00 -2.01 6.93
C VAL A 76 -7.47 -0.93 6.02
N LEU A 77 -6.75 0.03 6.60
CA LEU A 77 -5.96 1.00 5.85
C LEU A 77 -4.56 0.41 5.60
N GLN A 78 -4.21 0.20 4.34
CA GLN A 78 -2.89 -0.28 3.94
C GLN A 78 -2.12 0.83 3.23
N ASN A 79 -0.86 1.04 3.59
CA ASN A 79 0.07 1.88 2.84
C ASN A 79 1.06 0.97 2.13
N ARG A 80 1.03 0.96 0.80
CA ARG A 80 1.81 -0.01 0.03
C ARG A 80 2.44 0.58 -1.21
N PHE A 81 3.55 -0.05 -1.58
CA PHE A 81 4.17 0.09 -2.88
C PHE A 81 4.02 -1.25 -3.61
N CYS A 82 3.20 -1.27 -4.66
CA CYS A 82 2.90 -2.48 -5.43
C CYS A 82 3.76 -2.53 -6.69
N MET A 83 4.28 -3.73 -6.97
CA MET A 83 5.00 -4.08 -8.18
C MET A 83 4.32 -5.27 -8.85
N THR A 84 4.42 -5.34 -10.18
CA THR A 84 3.90 -6.47 -10.96
C THR A 84 5.04 -7.13 -11.71
N VAL A 85 5.17 -8.45 -11.65
CA VAL A 85 6.10 -9.20 -12.50
C VAL A 85 5.60 -9.17 -13.95
N VAL A 86 6.39 -8.62 -14.88
CA VAL A 86 6.15 -8.80 -16.33
C VAL A 86 7.23 -9.61 -17.01
N ARG A 87 6.85 -10.35 -18.06
CA ARG A 87 7.67 -11.38 -18.68
C ARG A 87 8.26 -10.98 -20.04
N ASN A 88 7.67 -9.98 -20.69
CA ASN A 88 8.03 -9.56 -22.06
C ASN A 88 7.47 -8.16 -22.37
N GLU A 89 7.87 -7.57 -23.50
CA GLU A 89 7.41 -6.24 -23.94
C GLU A 89 5.90 -6.15 -24.20
N ALA A 90 5.23 -7.23 -24.61
CA ALA A 90 3.78 -7.21 -24.80
C ALA A 90 3.04 -7.12 -23.46
N ASP A 91 3.54 -7.79 -22.42
CA ASP A 91 3.04 -7.64 -21.05
C ASP A 91 3.23 -6.21 -20.54
N ILE A 92 4.32 -5.52 -20.92
CA ILE A 92 4.57 -4.11 -20.59
C ILE A 92 3.54 -3.21 -21.25
N ALA A 93 3.30 -3.36 -22.56
CA ALA A 93 2.29 -2.56 -23.26
C ALA A 93 0.90 -2.78 -22.65
N GLN A 94 0.54 -4.02 -22.32
CA GLN A 94 -0.69 -4.34 -21.60
C GLN A 94 -0.72 -3.69 -20.21
N HIS A 95 0.39 -3.75 -19.45
CA HIS A 95 0.51 -3.12 -18.13
C HIS A 95 0.25 -1.61 -18.24
N MET A 96 0.91 -0.94 -19.17
CA MET A 96 0.77 0.49 -19.41
C MET A 96 -0.66 0.87 -19.82
N SER A 97 -1.35 0.01 -20.58
CA SER A 97 -2.77 0.23 -20.91
C SER A 97 -3.69 0.20 -19.69
N ILE A 98 -3.28 -0.45 -18.60
CA ILE A 98 -4.07 -0.57 -17.36
C ILE A 98 -3.68 0.51 -16.35
N PHE A 99 -2.39 0.75 -16.16
CA PHE A 99 -1.88 1.57 -15.03
C PHE A 99 -1.32 2.93 -15.43
N GLY A 100 -1.14 3.16 -16.72
CA GLY A 100 -0.75 4.45 -17.26
C GLY A 100 0.54 4.43 -18.08
N PRO A 101 0.91 5.60 -18.62
CA PRO A 101 1.86 5.71 -19.72
C PRO A 101 3.33 5.67 -19.31
N ILE A 102 3.63 5.51 -18.03
CA ILE A 102 5.01 5.48 -17.53
C ILE A 102 5.17 4.26 -16.65
N THR A 103 6.28 3.57 -16.82
CA THR A 103 6.49 2.25 -16.25
C THR A 103 7.97 2.07 -15.96
N PHE A 104 8.34 2.13 -14.68
CA PHE A 104 9.71 1.93 -14.21
C PHE A 104 9.97 0.44 -14.08
N CYS A 105 10.89 -0.12 -14.84
CA CYS A 105 11.32 -1.51 -14.76
C CYS A 105 12.56 -1.63 -13.87
N LEU A 106 12.46 -2.50 -12.86
CA LEU A 106 13.53 -2.72 -11.88
C LEU A 106 14.23 -4.07 -12.09
N ARG A 107 15.52 -4.15 -11.73
CA ARG A 107 16.31 -5.38 -11.75
C ARG A 107 15.89 -6.33 -10.62
N PRO A 108 15.62 -7.62 -10.92
CA PRO A 108 15.18 -8.58 -9.91
C PRO A 108 16.12 -8.69 -8.72
N SER A 109 17.42 -8.78 -8.98
CA SER A 109 18.44 -8.94 -7.95
C SER A 109 18.49 -7.77 -6.97
N GLN A 110 18.12 -6.57 -7.41
CA GLN A 110 18.07 -5.38 -6.57
C GLN A 110 16.73 -5.26 -5.85
N VAL A 111 15.63 -5.70 -6.48
CA VAL A 111 14.30 -5.63 -5.87
C VAL A 111 14.18 -6.52 -4.64
N PHE A 112 14.81 -7.69 -4.60
CA PHE A 112 14.80 -8.52 -3.38
C PHE A 112 15.42 -7.81 -2.17
N MET A 113 16.34 -6.88 -2.38
CA MET A 113 16.93 -6.07 -1.30
C MET A 113 15.91 -5.08 -0.70
N LEU A 114 14.83 -4.78 -1.42
CA LEU A 114 13.74 -3.94 -0.94
C LEU A 114 12.77 -4.70 -0.01
N GLY A 115 12.99 -6.01 0.19
CA GLY A 115 12.16 -6.87 1.03
C GLY A 115 10.71 -7.01 0.58
N PRO A 116 10.43 -7.22 -0.72
CA PRO A 116 9.06 -7.35 -1.19
C PRO A 116 8.45 -8.67 -0.74
N VAL A 117 7.14 -8.67 -0.53
CA VAL A 117 6.35 -9.86 -0.23
C VAL A 117 5.35 -10.13 -1.35
N SER A 118 5.11 -11.39 -1.67
CA SER A 118 4.07 -11.77 -2.61
C SER A 118 2.69 -11.51 -2.02
N VAL A 119 1.76 -11.05 -2.85
CA VAL A 119 0.36 -10.89 -2.44
C VAL A 119 -0.38 -12.22 -2.54
N SER A 120 -1.02 -12.61 -1.44
CA SER A 120 -1.91 -13.76 -1.38
C SER A 120 -3.35 -13.29 -1.49
N TYR A 121 -3.96 -13.58 -2.64
CA TYR A 121 -5.35 -13.27 -2.89
C TYR A 121 -6.27 -14.31 -2.24
N ILE A 122 -7.10 -13.87 -1.30
CA ILE A 122 -7.99 -14.72 -0.53
C ILE A 122 -9.41 -14.56 -1.07
N PRO A 123 -10.10 -15.62 -1.49
CA PRO A 123 -11.49 -15.47 -1.89
C PRO A 123 -12.36 -15.12 -0.66
N ALA A 124 -13.12 -14.04 -0.81
CA ALA A 124 -14.18 -13.57 0.07
C ALA A 124 -15.50 -13.91 -0.61
N VAL A 125 -16.04 -15.08 -0.26
CA VAL A 125 -17.27 -15.60 -0.86
C VAL A 125 -18.44 -15.24 0.03
N ASN A 126 -19.60 -14.99 -0.60
CA ASN A 126 -20.85 -14.73 0.10
C ASN A 126 -21.30 -15.95 0.90
N GLU A 127 -22.18 -15.71 1.87
CA GLU A 127 -22.52 -16.58 3.01
C GLU A 127 -22.96 -18.02 2.68
N ASP A 128 -23.28 -18.34 1.43
CA ASP A 128 -23.91 -19.60 1.04
C ASP A 128 -22.92 -20.72 0.63
N GLU A 129 -21.63 -20.44 0.43
CA GLU A 129 -20.65 -21.41 -0.10
C GLU A 129 -19.44 -21.66 0.85
N ARG A 130 -19.72 -21.86 2.15
CA ARG A 130 -18.75 -21.79 3.27
C ARG A 130 -17.73 -22.94 3.44
N LEU A 131 -17.81 -24.03 2.67
CA LEU A 131 -16.96 -25.21 2.93
C LEU A 131 -15.52 -25.02 2.40
N GLY A 132 -14.68 -24.35 3.19
CA GLY A 132 -13.22 -24.28 3.02
C GLY A 132 -12.61 -22.87 3.10
N LEU A 133 -13.41 -21.84 2.85
CA LEU A 133 -12.97 -20.44 2.74
C LEU A 133 -12.75 -19.75 4.09
N ASP A 134 -13.39 -20.26 5.14
CA ASP A 134 -13.24 -19.75 6.50
C ASP A 134 -11.79 -19.89 7.03
N THR A 135 -10.98 -20.77 6.43
CA THR A 135 -9.60 -20.99 6.90
C THR A 135 -8.70 -19.80 6.54
N SER A 136 -8.75 -19.33 5.29
CA SER A 136 -7.85 -18.28 4.80
C SER A 136 -8.24 -16.90 5.33
N LEU A 137 -9.53 -16.54 5.26
CA LEU A 137 -10.01 -15.31 5.91
C LEU A 137 -9.90 -15.41 7.43
N GLY A 138 -10.08 -16.60 8.00
CA GLY A 138 -9.84 -16.87 9.42
C GLY A 138 -8.42 -16.49 9.85
N ILE A 139 -7.40 -16.76 9.03
CA ILE A 139 -6.02 -16.32 9.32
C ILE A 139 -5.94 -14.79 9.42
N VAL A 140 -6.54 -14.05 8.48
CA VAL A 140 -6.54 -12.58 8.49
C VAL A 140 -7.25 -12.03 9.73
N HIS A 141 -8.41 -12.60 10.08
CA HIS A 141 -9.14 -12.27 11.31
C HIS A 141 -8.31 -12.53 12.56
N ARG A 142 -7.63 -13.68 12.65
CA ARG A 142 -6.74 -14.00 13.79
C ARG A 142 -5.52 -13.09 13.87
N LEU A 143 -4.93 -12.70 12.75
CA LEU A 143 -3.83 -11.73 12.73
C LEU A 143 -4.31 -10.37 13.24
N ARG A 144 -5.53 -9.95 12.86
CA ARG A 144 -6.13 -8.71 13.38
C ARG A 144 -6.41 -8.78 14.87
N GLU A 145 -7.06 -9.83 15.35
CA GLU A 145 -7.32 -10.05 16.78
C GLU A 145 -6.02 -10.03 17.59
N LEU A 146 -4.97 -10.69 17.09
CA LEU A 146 -3.67 -10.70 17.72
C LEU A 146 -3.03 -9.31 17.74
N SER A 147 -3.07 -8.56 16.64
CA SER A 147 -2.56 -7.18 16.60
C SER A 147 -3.31 -6.28 17.59
N SER A 148 -4.66 -6.33 17.61
CA SER A 148 -5.46 -5.59 18.59
C SER A 148 -5.10 -5.97 20.03
N PHE A 149 -4.91 -7.26 20.31
CA PHE A 149 -4.47 -7.72 21.62
C PHE A 149 -3.08 -7.18 22.00
N LEU A 150 -2.13 -7.15 21.06
CA LEU A 150 -0.79 -6.63 21.33
C LEU A 150 -0.82 -5.11 21.58
N GLN A 151 -1.68 -4.38 20.88
CA GLN A 151 -1.90 -2.94 21.12
C GLN A 151 -2.49 -2.69 22.51
N ASP A 152 -3.49 -3.48 22.92
CA ASP A 152 -4.06 -3.41 24.28
C ASP A 152 -2.98 -3.72 25.34
N VAL A 153 -2.16 -4.74 25.11
CA VAL A 153 -1.03 -5.10 25.98
C VAL A 153 0.01 -3.98 26.04
N GLU A 154 0.31 -3.33 24.92
CA GLU A 154 1.23 -2.21 24.87
C GLU A 154 0.71 -1.03 25.70
N LEU A 155 -0.54 -0.65 25.46
CA LEU A 155 -1.21 0.45 26.14
C LEU A 155 -1.26 0.22 27.64
N LEU A 156 -1.67 -0.98 28.08
CA LEU A 156 -1.78 -1.31 29.49
C LEU A 156 -0.41 -1.49 30.15
N GLY A 157 0.55 -2.13 29.47
CA GLY A 157 1.86 -2.44 30.04
C GLY A 157 2.78 -1.22 30.11
N PHE A 158 2.76 -0.36 29.11
CA PHE A 158 3.77 0.67 28.92
C PHE A 158 3.26 2.12 28.95
N SER A 159 1.93 2.36 28.93
CA SER A 159 1.41 3.72 29.08
C SER A 159 1.81 4.34 30.42
N GLN A 160 2.28 5.58 30.36
CA GLN A 160 2.57 6.42 31.52
C GLN A 160 1.44 7.44 31.77
N ASP A 161 0.40 7.42 30.93
CA ASP A 161 -0.70 8.37 30.96
C ASP A 161 -1.86 7.80 31.79
N ASP A 162 -1.97 8.28 33.02
CA ASP A 162 -3.03 7.89 33.96
C ASP A 162 -4.42 8.33 33.47
N GLU A 163 -4.53 9.35 32.61
CA GLU A 163 -5.81 9.82 32.05
C GLU A 163 -6.32 8.84 30.99
N VAL A 164 -5.44 8.33 30.12
CA VAL A 164 -5.79 7.28 29.15
C VAL A 164 -6.21 6.00 29.86
N LEU A 165 -5.49 5.60 30.91
CA LEU A 165 -5.86 4.43 31.70
C LEU A 165 -7.23 4.60 32.37
N ARG A 166 -7.53 5.78 32.92
CA ARG A 166 -8.87 6.08 33.46
C ARG A 166 -9.97 6.02 32.40
N LEU A 167 -9.72 6.52 31.20
CA LEU A 167 -10.68 6.51 30.10
C LEU A 167 -11.04 5.07 29.69
N ILE A 168 -10.07 4.15 29.69
CA ILE A 168 -10.31 2.73 29.46
C ILE A 168 -11.17 2.13 30.59
N GLU A 169 -10.92 2.54 31.84
CA GLU A 169 -11.65 2.10 33.05
C GLU A 169 -13.13 2.52 32.98
N GLU A 170 -13.38 3.76 32.55
CA GLU A 170 -14.71 4.32 32.36
C GLU A 170 -15.47 3.68 31.20
N GLN A 171 -14.79 3.33 30.11
CA GLN A 171 -15.40 2.68 28.95
C GLN A 171 -15.64 1.17 29.14
N ARG A 172 -14.93 0.52 30.07
CA ARG A 172 -15.05 -0.93 30.34
C ARG A 172 -15.18 -1.22 31.84
N PRO A 173 -16.27 -0.76 32.50
CA PRO A 173 -16.44 -0.90 33.95
C PRO A 173 -16.60 -2.35 34.43
N GLU A 174 -16.87 -3.29 33.53
CA GLU A 174 -17.00 -4.72 33.84
C GLU A 174 -15.64 -5.46 33.88
N CYS A 175 -14.55 -4.79 33.52
CA CYS A 175 -13.21 -5.35 33.57
C CYS A 175 -12.59 -5.18 34.97
N PHE A 176 -11.66 -6.08 35.33
CA PHE A 176 -10.87 -5.98 36.56
C PHE A 176 -10.23 -4.58 36.71
N PRO A 177 -9.97 -4.08 37.94
CA PRO A 177 -9.31 -2.79 38.14
C PRO A 177 -8.05 -2.68 37.29
N ILE A 178 -7.87 -1.61 36.51
CA ILE A 178 -6.81 -1.54 35.48
C ILE A 178 -5.43 -1.67 36.10
N GLY A 179 -5.22 -1.18 37.31
CA GLY A 179 -3.98 -1.40 38.05
C GLY A 179 -3.63 -2.89 38.22
N GLN A 180 -4.62 -3.75 38.49
CA GLN A 180 -4.41 -5.21 38.60
C GLN A 180 -4.18 -5.86 37.23
N VAL A 181 -4.90 -5.41 36.20
CA VAL A 181 -4.70 -5.89 34.82
C VAL A 181 -3.31 -5.54 34.33
N ARG A 182 -2.89 -4.28 34.48
CA ARG A 182 -1.56 -3.76 34.15
C ARG A 182 -0.46 -4.56 34.85
N GLN A 183 -0.60 -4.80 36.16
CA GLN A 183 0.37 -5.58 36.91
C GLN A 183 0.52 -7.01 36.36
N LYS A 184 -0.60 -7.68 36.06
CA LYS A 184 -0.58 -9.01 35.43
C LYS A 184 0.01 -8.99 34.02
N VAL A 185 -0.27 -7.97 33.22
CA VAL A 185 0.33 -7.78 31.90
C VAL A 185 1.84 -7.66 32.02
N LEU A 186 2.34 -6.83 32.94
CA LEU A 186 3.77 -6.69 33.20
C LEU A 186 4.41 -7.99 33.68
N GLU A 187 3.74 -8.76 34.53
CA GLU A 187 4.18 -10.08 34.96
C GLU A 187 4.30 -11.05 33.78
N ILE A 188 3.29 -11.13 32.92
CA ILE A 188 3.30 -11.96 31.70
C ILE A 188 4.44 -11.53 30.77
N LEU A 189 4.59 -10.23 30.51
CA LEU A 189 5.67 -9.70 29.68
C LEU A 189 7.05 -10.05 30.25
N SER A 190 7.21 -10.01 31.58
CA SER A 190 8.44 -10.41 32.25
C SER A 190 8.75 -11.89 32.07
N ILE A 191 7.74 -12.77 32.16
CA ILE A 191 7.87 -14.22 31.95
C ILE A 191 8.25 -14.51 30.50
N LEU A 192 7.59 -13.84 29.55
CA LEU A 192 7.88 -13.95 28.12
C LEU A 192 9.19 -13.26 27.71
N ARG A 193 9.84 -12.54 28.63
CA ARG A 193 11.03 -11.71 28.36
C ARG A 193 10.80 -10.73 27.20
N MET A 194 9.60 -10.18 27.15
CA MET A 194 9.20 -9.17 26.17
C MET A 194 9.34 -7.79 26.80
N ASP A 195 10.17 -6.96 26.17
CA ASP A 195 10.20 -5.52 26.43
C ASP A 195 9.30 -4.79 25.42
N HIS A 196 9.15 -3.49 25.61
CA HIS A 196 8.34 -2.63 24.74
C HIS A 196 8.76 -2.72 23.27
N SER A 197 10.07 -2.74 23.00
CA SER A 197 10.60 -2.79 21.64
C SER A 197 10.25 -4.10 20.93
N ARG A 198 10.34 -5.23 21.63
CA ARG A 198 10.01 -6.56 21.09
C ARG A 198 8.51 -6.71 20.85
N LEU A 199 7.69 -6.17 21.74
CA LEU A 199 6.23 -6.16 21.56
C LEU A 199 5.85 -5.35 20.32
N LEU A 200 6.37 -4.14 20.20
CA LEU A 200 6.19 -3.30 19.01
C LEU A 200 6.68 -3.97 17.73
N GLN A 201 7.81 -4.68 17.79
CA GLN A 201 8.32 -5.42 16.63
C GLN A 201 7.40 -6.57 16.24
N LEU A 202 6.84 -7.30 17.20
CA LEU A 202 5.90 -8.39 16.95
C LEU A 202 4.61 -7.85 16.31
N ASP A 203 4.01 -6.80 16.89
CA ASP A 203 2.79 -6.17 16.33
C ASP A 203 3.02 -5.69 14.89
N ARG A 204 4.13 -4.96 14.64
CA ARG A 204 4.49 -4.51 13.28
C ARG A 204 4.71 -5.67 12.32
N THR A 205 5.27 -6.79 12.79
CA THR A 205 5.48 -7.99 11.96
C THR A 205 4.14 -8.62 11.58
N ILE A 206 3.22 -8.75 12.54
CA ILE A 206 1.86 -9.27 12.30
C ILE A 206 1.11 -8.37 11.34
N HIS A 207 1.18 -7.05 11.55
CA HIS A 207 0.58 -6.06 10.65
C HIS A 207 1.17 -6.18 9.24
N ALA A 208 2.48 -6.34 9.11
CA ALA A 208 3.12 -6.53 7.81
C ALA A 208 2.65 -7.83 7.13
N VAL A 209 2.63 -8.95 7.85
CA VAL A 209 2.12 -10.22 7.32
C VAL A 209 0.66 -10.08 6.87
N ALA A 210 -0.18 -9.38 7.64
CA ALA A 210 -1.57 -9.12 7.29
C ALA A 210 -1.71 -8.33 5.98
N GLN A 211 -0.81 -7.38 5.69
CA GLN A 211 -0.80 -6.63 4.44
C GLN A 211 -0.43 -7.45 3.19
N GLY A 212 0.15 -8.64 3.38
CA GLY A 212 0.39 -9.61 2.30
C GLY A 212 -0.89 -10.29 1.81
N PHE A 213 -2.00 -10.18 2.53
CA PHE A 213 -3.28 -10.78 2.15
C PHE A 213 -4.22 -9.75 1.53
N TYR A 214 -4.95 -10.17 0.49
CA TYR A 214 -5.91 -9.32 -0.19
C TYR A 214 -7.22 -10.08 -0.47
N PRO A 215 -8.37 -9.68 0.08
CA PRO A 215 -9.64 -10.35 -0.17
C PRO A 215 -10.17 -10.06 -1.60
N CYS A 216 -10.55 -11.12 -2.32
CA CYS A 216 -11.15 -11.10 -3.67
C CYS A 216 -12.64 -11.44 -3.61
N GLY A 217 -13.49 -10.85 -4.47
CA GLY A 217 -14.85 -11.36 -4.68
C GLY A 217 -15.97 -10.69 -3.86
N ALA A 218 -15.64 -9.75 -2.97
CA ALA A 218 -16.66 -9.01 -2.22
C ALA A 218 -17.35 -7.88 -3.02
N ASN A 219 -16.78 -7.41 -4.14
CA ASN A 219 -17.32 -6.27 -4.90
C ASN A 219 -16.94 -6.30 -6.40
N SER A 220 -17.98 -6.29 -7.25
CA SER A 220 -18.06 -6.08 -8.71
C SER A 220 -17.25 -6.97 -9.67
N GLU A 221 -17.91 -7.51 -10.70
CA GLU A 221 -17.33 -8.24 -11.85
C GLU A 221 -16.15 -7.49 -12.50
N VAL A 222 -16.17 -6.16 -12.42
CA VAL A 222 -15.11 -5.30 -12.97
C VAL A 222 -13.79 -5.47 -12.21
N ARG A 223 -13.81 -5.58 -10.88
CA ARG A 223 -12.58 -5.80 -10.09
C ARG A 223 -11.99 -7.18 -10.35
N GLU A 224 -12.82 -8.18 -10.59
CA GLU A 224 -12.39 -9.56 -10.85
C GLU A 224 -11.55 -9.70 -12.12
N LYS A 225 -11.89 -8.96 -13.19
CA LYS A 225 -11.11 -8.89 -14.42
C LYS A 225 -9.71 -8.28 -14.21
N TYR A 226 -9.56 -7.35 -13.28
CA TYR A 226 -8.25 -6.80 -12.90
C TYR A 226 -7.48 -7.72 -11.96
N PHE A 227 -8.14 -8.42 -11.05
CA PHE A 227 -7.47 -9.39 -10.17
C PHE A 227 -6.84 -10.55 -10.93
N GLN A 228 -7.46 -11.01 -12.02
CA GLN A 228 -6.87 -12.02 -12.90
C GLN A 228 -5.50 -11.60 -13.46
N TYR A 229 -5.30 -10.31 -13.73
CA TYR A 229 -4.00 -9.80 -14.17
C TYR A 229 -2.94 -9.91 -13.06
N PHE A 230 -3.33 -9.87 -11.79
CA PHE A 230 -2.41 -9.77 -10.66
C PHE A 230 -2.17 -11.06 -9.86
N TRP A 231 -3.03 -12.07 -9.98
CA TRP A 231 -3.12 -13.19 -9.02
C TRP A 231 -1.80 -13.89 -8.65
N GLU A 232 -0.82 -13.90 -9.55
CA GLU A 232 0.50 -14.50 -9.30
C GLU A 232 1.67 -13.52 -9.55
N ARG A 233 1.35 -12.26 -9.82
CA ARG A 233 2.28 -11.28 -10.35
C ARG A 233 2.51 -10.11 -9.39
N GLU A 234 1.61 -9.87 -8.44
CA GLU A 234 1.73 -8.74 -7.52
C GLU A 234 2.67 -9.03 -6.35
N TRP A 235 3.60 -8.10 -6.15
CA TRP A 235 4.50 -8.03 -5.01
C TRP A 235 4.37 -6.68 -4.33
N ARG A 236 4.52 -6.62 -3.01
CA ARG A 236 4.38 -5.39 -2.22
C ARG A 236 5.60 -5.15 -1.35
N VAL A 237 6.03 -3.90 -1.28
CA VAL A 237 6.83 -3.43 -0.15
C VAL A 237 5.89 -2.78 0.85
N ILE A 238 5.88 -3.32 2.06
CA ILE A 238 4.94 -2.95 3.13
C ILE A 238 5.50 -1.79 3.95
N ALA A 239 4.65 -0.80 4.23
CA ALA A 239 4.98 0.27 5.15
C ALA A 239 5.24 -0.22 6.58
N GLY A 240 6.12 0.47 7.30
CA GLY A 240 6.23 0.35 8.75
C GLY A 240 7.01 -0.87 9.26
N VAL A 241 7.52 -1.73 8.37
CA VAL A 241 8.47 -2.78 8.73
C VAL A 241 9.77 -2.13 9.20
N ALA A 242 10.30 -2.60 10.33
CA ALA A 242 11.63 -2.18 10.77
C ALA A 242 12.69 -3.12 10.18
N LEU A 243 13.61 -2.59 9.37
CA LEU A 243 14.76 -3.34 8.85
C LEU A 243 16.00 -2.85 9.58
N GLY A 244 16.67 -3.74 10.33
CA GLY A 244 17.87 -3.36 11.09
C GLY A 244 17.63 -2.36 12.22
N GLY A 245 16.38 -2.19 12.68
CA GLY A 245 16.00 -1.25 13.74
C GLY A 245 15.40 0.07 13.26
N ASP A 246 15.61 0.43 11.99
CA ASP A 246 15.06 1.64 11.38
C ASP A 246 13.72 1.38 10.69
N ARG A 247 12.80 2.35 10.75
CA ARG A 247 11.52 2.28 10.05
C ARG A 247 11.76 2.37 8.54
N SER A 248 11.22 1.41 7.78
CA SER A 248 11.29 1.43 6.31
C SER A 248 10.58 2.63 5.70
N THR A 249 9.58 3.19 6.39
CA THR A 249 8.80 4.33 5.93
C THR A 249 8.54 5.36 7.00
N ILE A 250 8.44 6.62 6.56
CA ILE A 250 8.20 7.80 7.39
C ILE A 250 7.03 8.61 6.82
N PRO A 251 6.33 9.40 7.65
CA PRO A 251 5.33 10.35 7.16
C PRO A 251 5.93 11.33 6.15
N LEU A 252 5.06 11.89 5.30
CA LEU A 252 5.46 12.97 4.41
C LEU A 252 5.76 14.25 5.20
N THR A 253 6.69 15.07 4.69
CA THR A 253 6.87 16.44 5.21
C THR A 253 5.79 17.36 4.64
N ASP A 254 5.61 18.54 5.23
CA ASP A 254 4.64 19.53 4.74
C ASP A 254 4.91 19.95 3.30
N GLU A 255 6.18 20.12 2.94
CA GLU A 255 6.59 20.48 1.59
C GLU A 255 6.23 19.39 0.59
N LEU A 256 6.45 18.13 0.95
CA LEU A 256 6.12 17.00 0.09
C LEU A 256 4.61 16.81 -0.04
N ARG A 257 3.85 17.02 1.03
CA ARG A 257 2.38 17.04 0.98
C ARG A 257 1.89 18.14 0.04
N ALA A 258 2.40 19.36 0.17
CA ALA A 258 2.04 20.47 -0.70
C ALA A 258 2.39 20.18 -2.18
N SER A 259 3.56 19.59 -2.43
CA SER A 259 3.99 19.20 -3.78
C SER A 259 3.05 18.15 -4.40
N LEU A 260 2.70 17.09 -3.67
CA LEU A 260 1.75 16.08 -4.15
C LEU A 260 0.37 16.67 -4.43
N MET A 261 -0.09 17.57 -3.57
CA MET A 261 -1.37 18.28 -3.76
C MET A 261 -1.35 19.22 -4.98
N ASP A 262 -0.23 19.89 -5.27
CA ASP A 262 -0.07 20.69 -6.49
C ASP A 262 -0.05 19.80 -7.74
N ILE A 263 0.61 18.64 -7.67
CA ILE A 263 0.69 17.70 -8.78
C ILE A 263 -0.69 17.10 -9.08
N ASN A 264 -1.39 16.57 -8.08
CA ASN A 264 -2.68 15.89 -8.26
C ASN A 264 -3.65 16.12 -7.11
N TYR A 265 -4.22 17.33 -7.02
CA TYR A 265 -5.22 17.67 -6.00
C TYR A 265 -6.45 16.74 -6.05
N SER A 266 -6.90 16.34 -7.24
CA SER A 266 -8.10 15.53 -7.42
C SER A 266 -7.98 14.12 -6.83
N TYR A 267 -6.77 13.60 -6.67
CA TYR A 267 -6.50 12.34 -5.98
C TYR A 267 -6.03 12.56 -4.54
N PHE A 268 -4.96 13.32 -4.33
CA PHE A 268 -4.35 13.49 -3.01
C PHE A 268 -5.21 14.31 -2.04
N GLY A 269 -6.13 15.12 -2.57
CA GLY A 269 -7.09 15.90 -1.82
C GLY A 269 -8.38 15.16 -1.48
N LEU A 270 -8.57 13.92 -1.96
CA LEU A 270 -9.76 13.14 -1.66
C LEU A 270 -9.86 12.89 -0.16
N PRO A 271 -11.05 13.03 0.44
CA PRO A 271 -11.27 12.63 1.81
C PRO A 271 -11.10 11.12 1.96
N ILE A 272 -10.49 10.74 3.06
CA ILE A 272 -10.35 9.38 3.57
C ILE A 272 -11.15 9.38 4.87
N ASP A 273 -12.27 8.66 4.85
CA ASP A 273 -13.02 8.37 6.07
C ASP A 273 -12.17 7.37 6.89
N GLN A 274 -11.42 7.88 7.87
CA GLN A 274 -10.76 7.01 8.85
C GLN A 274 -11.82 6.45 9.79
N PHE A 275 -12.16 5.18 9.60
CA PHE A 275 -12.81 4.38 10.63
C PHE A 275 -11.73 3.83 11.57
N ASP A 276 -11.24 4.68 12.46
CA ASP A 276 -10.46 4.23 13.62
C ASP A 276 -11.19 4.65 14.89
N LEU A 277 -11.49 3.67 15.76
CA LEU A 277 -12.02 3.88 17.11
C LEU A 277 -13.30 4.74 17.24
N GLY A 278 -14.18 4.72 16.23
CA GLY A 278 -15.51 5.35 16.34
C GLY A 278 -15.53 6.88 16.27
N CYS A 279 -14.43 7.51 15.84
CA CYS A 279 -14.38 8.94 15.56
C CYS A 279 -14.00 9.18 14.09
N PRO A 280 -14.88 9.79 13.26
CA PRO A 280 -14.52 10.14 11.90
C PRO A 280 -13.46 11.25 11.93
N LEU A 281 -12.20 10.86 11.81
CA LEU A 281 -11.15 11.80 11.43
C LEU A 281 -11.23 11.93 9.91
N SER A 282 -11.82 13.03 9.45
CA SER A 282 -11.71 13.44 8.05
C SER A 282 -10.24 13.81 7.80
N SER A 283 -9.50 12.86 7.24
CA SER A 283 -8.14 13.06 6.74
C SER A 283 -8.19 13.08 5.22
N ARG A 284 -7.20 13.67 4.55
CA ARG A 284 -7.06 13.54 3.09
C ARG A 284 -6.16 12.34 2.74
N VAL A 285 -6.23 11.86 1.51
CA VAL A 285 -5.30 10.84 0.98
C VAL A 285 -3.85 11.20 1.30
N VAL A 286 -3.46 12.45 1.05
CA VAL A 286 -2.11 12.93 1.29
C VAL A 286 -1.66 12.84 2.75
N ASP A 287 -2.58 12.90 3.71
CA ASP A 287 -2.26 12.85 5.15
C ASP A 287 -1.94 11.43 5.61
N SER A 288 -2.46 10.43 4.90
CA SER A 288 -2.19 9.02 5.18
C SER A 288 -1.04 8.46 4.34
N CYS A 289 -0.57 9.20 3.32
CA CYS A 289 0.59 8.83 2.52
C CYS A 289 1.87 8.74 3.35
N ARG A 290 2.78 7.86 2.90
CA ARG A 290 4.11 7.70 3.48
C ARG A 290 5.15 7.70 2.38
N ARG A 291 6.40 7.97 2.75
CA ARG A 291 7.55 7.78 1.87
C ARG A 291 8.53 6.79 2.48
N PHE A 292 9.36 6.19 1.65
CA PHE A 292 10.46 5.37 2.11
C PHE A 292 11.56 6.19 2.81
N SER A 293 12.34 5.54 3.66
CA SER A 293 13.53 6.15 4.26
C SER A 293 14.56 6.49 3.17
N PRO A 294 15.45 7.49 3.38
CA PRO A 294 16.48 7.85 2.40
C PRO A 294 17.32 6.67 1.92
N SER A 295 17.71 5.77 2.84
CA SER A 295 18.48 4.57 2.50
C SER A 295 17.75 3.65 1.54
N PHE A 296 16.42 3.53 1.63
CA PHE A 296 15.64 2.72 0.69
C PHE A 296 15.58 3.36 -0.69
N ILE A 297 15.48 4.70 -0.76
CA ILE A 297 15.42 5.44 -2.03
C ILE A 297 16.66 5.12 -2.87
N ASP A 298 17.86 5.14 -2.26
CA ASP A 298 19.10 4.82 -2.97
C ASP A 298 19.09 3.42 -3.59
N HIS A 299 18.63 2.40 -2.84
CA HIS A 299 18.51 1.03 -3.34
C HIS A 299 17.46 0.93 -4.44
N PHE A 300 16.34 1.64 -4.28
CA PHE A 300 15.27 1.66 -5.26
C PHE A 300 15.73 2.30 -6.59
N LEU A 301 16.39 3.45 -6.54
CA LEU A 301 16.94 4.12 -7.72
C LEU A 301 17.99 3.24 -8.40
N ALA A 302 18.86 2.59 -7.63
CA ALA A 302 19.82 1.63 -8.15
C ALA A 302 19.17 0.38 -8.76
N ALA A 303 17.93 0.06 -8.35
CA ALA A 303 17.17 -1.03 -8.93
C ALA A 303 16.58 -0.68 -10.30
N ILE A 304 16.32 0.59 -10.61
CA ILE A 304 15.75 1.01 -11.90
C ILE A 304 16.74 0.69 -13.02
N GLU A 305 16.31 -0.14 -13.96
CA GLU A 305 17.08 -0.48 -15.16
C GLU A 305 16.60 0.32 -16.36
N THR A 306 15.29 0.31 -16.57
CA THR A 306 14.65 0.88 -17.75
C THR A 306 13.38 1.63 -17.35
N VAL A 307 13.08 2.72 -18.01
CA VAL A 307 11.79 3.40 -17.93
C VAL A 307 11.12 3.31 -19.29
N PHE A 308 9.97 2.65 -19.32
CA PHE A 308 9.09 2.63 -20.48
C PHE A 308 8.16 3.84 -20.40
N ILE A 309 8.09 4.58 -21.51
CA ILE A 309 7.22 5.74 -21.66
C ILE A 309 6.36 5.51 -22.89
N ASP A 310 5.07 5.81 -22.80
CA ASP A 310 4.18 5.74 -23.95
C ASP A 310 4.72 6.65 -25.06
N ARG A 311 4.73 6.16 -26.30
CA ARG A 311 5.37 6.87 -27.42
C ARG A 311 4.77 8.25 -27.65
N ASP A 312 3.44 8.36 -27.60
CA ASP A 312 2.76 9.62 -27.82
C ASP A 312 3.09 10.61 -26.68
N LEU A 313 3.25 10.11 -25.44
CA LEU A 313 3.70 10.92 -24.31
C LEU A 313 5.16 11.36 -24.46
N HIS A 314 6.04 10.44 -24.86
CA HIS A 314 7.46 10.70 -25.05
C HIS A 314 7.71 11.78 -26.11
N ASP A 315 6.93 11.75 -27.18
CA ASP A 315 7.04 12.67 -28.32
C ASP A 315 6.34 14.03 -28.06
N CYS A 316 5.72 14.22 -26.88
CA CYS A 316 5.16 15.51 -26.48
C CYS A 316 6.25 16.56 -26.23
N ASP A 317 6.03 17.77 -26.75
CA ASP A 317 6.90 18.92 -26.56
C ASP A 317 6.68 19.61 -25.18
N SER A 318 6.75 18.84 -24.09
CA SER A 318 6.70 19.37 -22.73
C SER A 318 8.13 19.57 -22.19
N PRO A 319 8.57 20.81 -21.92
CA PRO A 319 9.89 21.06 -21.34
C PRO A 319 10.11 20.34 -20.01
N VAL A 320 9.04 20.16 -19.22
CA VAL A 320 9.12 19.50 -17.91
C VAL A 320 9.36 18.00 -18.04
N LEU A 321 8.73 17.36 -19.03
CA LEU A 321 8.98 15.95 -19.34
C LEU A 321 10.39 15.75 -19.91
N GLN A 322 10.82 16.62 -20.83
CA GLN A 322 12.16 16.54 -21.41
C GLN A 322 13.26 16.70 -20.34
N ASP A 323 13.07 17.62 -19.39
CA ASP A 323 13.99 17.75 -18.25
C ASP A 323 13.99 16.49 -17.37
N ALA A 324 12.82 15.88 -17.11
CA ALA A 324 12.76 14.61 -16.38
C ALA A 324 13.48 13.46 -17.12
N ILE A 325 13.32 13.38 -18.43
CA ILE A 325 14.05 12.45 -19.31
C ILE A 325 15.56 12.70 -19.26
N GLN A 326 15.99 13.96 -19.22
CA GLN A 326 17.40 14.31 -19.07
C GLN A 326 17.97 13.85 -17.73
N VAL A 327 17.21 14.00 -16.64
CA VAL A 327 17.61 13.48 -15.31
C VAL A 327 17.75 11.96 -15.36
N LEU A 328 16.78 11.23 -15.91
CA LEU A 328 16.87 9.77 -16.09
C LEU A 328 18.13 9.35 -16.87
N ASN A 329 18.42 10.03 -17.98
CA ASN A 329 19.63 9.79 -18.77
C ASN A 329 20.92 10.06 -17.98
N SER A 330 20.94 11.10 -17.14
CA SER A 330 22.09 11.42 -16.27
C SER A 330 22.35 10.35 -15.20
N LEU A 331 21.32 9.60 -14.82
CA LEU A 331 21.39 8.45 -13.92
C LEU A 331 21.71 7.14 -14.67
N HIS A 332 21.99 7.21 -15.97
CA HIS A 332 22.22 6.05 -16.84
C HIS A 332 21.04 5.07 -16.91
N ILE A 333 19.82 5.55 -16.66
CA ILE A 333 18.60 4.75 -16.79
C ILE A 333 18.18 4.71 -18.26
N ARG A 334 17.98 3.52 -18.80
CA ARG A 334 17.55 3.35 -20.20
C ARG A 334 16.11 3.83 -20.36
N ILE A 335 15.81 4.60 -21.40
CA ILE A 335 14.44 5.04 -21.70
C ILE A 335 13.98 4.34 -22.98
N VAL A 336 12.79 3.74 -22.96
CA VAL A 336 12.24 2.99 -24.10
C VAL A 336 10.84 3.49 -24.44
N PRO A 337 10.66 4.23 -25.54
CA PRO A 337 9.35 4.62 -26.02
C PRO A 337 8.60 3.42 -26.62
N ILE A 338 7.43 3.08 -26.06
CA ILE A 338 6.59 1.96 -26.51
C ILE A 338 5.16 2.45 -26.76
N SER A 339 4.47 1.89 -27.75
CA SER A 339 3.06 2.20 -27.97
C SER A 339 2.20 1.32 -27.06
N ALA A 340 1.45 1.92 -26.13
CA ALA A 340 0.41 1.19 -25.42
C ALA A 340 -0.69 0.79 -26.41
N SER A 341 -0.82 -0.51 -26.68
CA SER A 341 -1.75 -1.07 -27.67
C SER A 341 -3.21 -1.09 -27.21
#